data_AF-A0A2E9MET1-F1
#
_entry.id   AF-A0A2E9MET1-F1
#
_cell.length_a   1.000
_cell.length_b   1.000
_cell.length_c   1.000
_cell.angle_alpha   90.00
_cell.angle_beta   90.00
_cell.angle_gamma   90.00
#
_symmetry.space_group_name_H-M   'P 1'
#
loop_
_entity.id
_entity.type
_entity.pdbx_description
1 polymer ?
#
loop_
_entity_poly.entity_id
_entity_poly.type
_entity_poly.pdbx_seq_one_letter_code
_entity_poly.pdbx_strand_id
1 'polypeptide(L)'
;MPGERVRLIGGQVITGFTTVKDAAVQKRLDLTARRHVRQVDLKARGLGRLTRMRSRGFGRSLTTGHIELFVDGEPQRMARWPNADAADPFACIAGYPEGKDKDDGHGMSLGLLEEGFFYEGDRPRRWAATDDAWVHGYWAYDWANSCERIASIDLKTRLIKTRPPHGNYGFKPGNRIYFLNILEELDSPGKLYVDRAAGILYLWPSKPLKGSEVTLSVLESPLVAFGSARHIVAARRTADAAAEGLTVDKDGDDPATVYVSTEVQVFGLTTTIGG
;
A
#
# COMPACT_ATOMS: atom_id res chain seq x y z
N MET A 1 24.74 -24.10 -13.47
CA MET A 1 25.43 -24.05 -14.78
C MET A 1 25.76 -22.61 -15.13
N PRO A 2 26.81 -22.31 -15.93
CA PRO A 2 27.03 -20.94 -16.43
C PRO A 2 25.83 -20.47 -17.27
N GLY A 3 25.27 -19.30 -16.98
CA GLY A 3 24.17 -18.70 -17.76
C GLY A 3 22.76 -18.85 -17.17
N GLU A 4 22.59 -19.53 -16.02
CA GLU A 4 21.29 -19.63 -15.35
C GLU A 4 20.87 -18.31 -14.70
N ARG A 5 19.60 -17.93 -14.86
CA ARG A 5 19.00 -16.79 -14.16
C ARG A 5 18.57 -17.23 -12.76
N VAL A 6 19.23 -16.70 -11.74
CA VAL A 6 18.88 -16.95 -10.34
C VAL A 6 18.00 -15.81 -9.82
N ARG A 7 16.83 -16.15 -9.29
CA ARG A 7 15.89 -15.22 -8.65
C ARG A 7 15.79 -15.52 -7.16
N LEU A 8 16.01 -14.52 -6.31
CA LEU A 8 15.61 -14.58 -4.90
C LEU A 8 14.20 -13.97 -4.81
N ILE A 9 13.22 -14.78 -4.41
CA ILE A 9 11.81 -14.40 -4.42
C ILE A 9 11.25 -14.48 -3.00
N GLY A 10 10.79 -13.35 -2.48
CA GLY A 10 10.13 -13.21 -1.18
C GLY A 10 8.60 -13.38 -1.24
N GLY A 11 8.13 -14.04 -2.28
CA GLY A 11 6.72 -14.14 -2.62
C GLY A 11 6.32 -15.56 -3.03
N GLN A 12 5.01 -15.79 -3.08
CA GLN A 12 4.43 -17.04 -3.56
C GLN A 12 3.80 -16.83 -4.94
N VAL A 13 4.07 -17.74 -5.87
CA VAL A 13 3.38 -17.77 -7.18
C VAL A 13 1.93 -18.21 -6.97
N ILE A 14 0.99 -17.41 -7.47
CA ILE A 14 -0.45 -17.60 -7.33
C ILE A 14 -1.06 -17.96 -8.69
N THR A 15 -1.71 -19.11 -8.78
CA THR A 15 -2.36 -19.59 -10.02
C THR A 15 -3.90 -19.56 -9.93
N GLY A 16 -4.62 -20.19 -10.86
CA GLY A 16 -6.07 -20.46 -10.73
C GLY A 16 -6.96 -19.24 -10.48
N PHE A 17 -6.63 -18.10 -11.09
CA PHE A 17 -7.53 -16.96 -11.18
C PHE A 17 -8.77 -17.32 -12.01
N THR A 18 -9.94 -16.93 -11.54
CA THR A 18 -11.23 -17.19 -12.20
C THR A 18 -12.01 -15.88 -12.36
N THR A 19 -13.07 -15.89 -13.17
CA THR A 19 -14.01 -14.76 -13.21
C THR A 19 -14.68 -14.59 -11.85
N VAL A 20 -15.08 -13.36 -11.52
CA VAL A 20 -15.84 -13.10 -10.29
C VAL A 20 -17.19 -13.81 -10.39
N LYS A 21 -17.48 -14.74 -9.48
CA LYS A 21 -18.73 -15.54 -9.53
C LYS A 21 -19.84 -14.97 -8.64
N ASP A 22 -19.45 -14.32 -7.56
CA ASP A 22 -20.39 -13.79 -6.58
C ASP A 22 -21.12 -12.56 -7.14
N ALA A 23 -22.45 -12.65 -7.24
CA ALA A 23 -23.30 -11.59 -7.76
C ALA A 23 -23.30 -10.32 -6.89
N ALA A 24 -23.15 -10.45 -5.57
CA ALA A 24 -23.05 -9.31 -4.66
C ALA A 24 -21.74 -8.55 -4.86
N VAL A 25 -20.63 -9.27 -5.07
CA VAL A 25 -19.33 -8.66 -5.43
C VAL A 25 -19.41 -7.99 -6.80
N GLN A 26 -19.98 -8.67 -7.81
CA GLN A 26 -20.15 -8.08 -9.14
C GLN A 26 -21.00 -6.80 -9.10
N LYS A 27 -22.05 -6.75 -8.29
CA LYS A 27 -22.91 -5.56 -8.16
C LYS A 27 -22.15 -4.33 -7.66
N ARG A 28 -21.13 -4.52 -6.82
CA ARG A 28 -20.27 -3.46 -6.29
C ARG A 28 -19.26 -2.93 -7.32
N LEU A 29 -18.82 -3.78 -8.24
CA LEU A 29 -17.91 -3.39 -9.32
C LEU A 29 -18.62 -2.52 -10.37
N ASP A 30 -17.90 -1.53 -10.88
CA ASP A 30 -18.33 -0.76 -12.05
C ASP A 30 -18.59 -1.69 -13.25
N LEU A 31 -19.57 -1.33 -14.07
CA LEU A 31 -20.01 -2.17 -15.21
C LEU A 31 -18.85 -2.51 -16.16
N THR A 32 -17.93 -1.58 -16.35
CA THR A 32 -16.72 -1.76 -17.17
C THR A 32 -15.76 -2.75 -16.53
N ALA A 33 -15.65 -2.78 -15.20
CA ALA A 33 -14.73 -3.63 -14.44
C ALA A 33 -15.15 -5.10 -14.40
N ARG A 34 -16.46 -5.38 -14.29
CA ARG A 34 -17.01 -6.73 -14.03
C ARG A 34 -16.45 -7.83 -14.93
N ARG A 35 -16.25 -7.54 -16.22
CA ARG A 35 -15.74 -8.53 -17.20
C ARG A 35 -14.23 -8.77 -17.11
N HIS A 36 -13.50 -7.83 -16.51
CA HIS A 36 -12.04 -7.84 -16.47
C HIS A 36 -11.48 -8.31 -15.15
N VAL A 37 -12.17 -8.02 -14.04
CA VAL A 37 -11.74 -8.46 -12.72
C VAL A 37 -11.70 -9.99 -12.65
N ARG A 38 -10.62 -10.50 -12.08
CA ARG A 38 -10.38 -11.90 -11.76
C ARG A 38 -10.25 -12.06 -10.26
N GLN A 39 -10.70 -13.19 -9.73
CA GLN A 39 -10.57 -13.53 -8.33
C GLN A 39 -9.72 -14.78 -8.12
N VAL A 40 -9.07 -14.85 -6.97
CA VAL A 40 -8.43 -16.07 -6.46
C VAL A 40 -8.70 -16.21 -4.97
N ASP A 41 -9.09 -17.41 -4.56
CA ASP A 41 -9.19 -17.78 -3.15
C ASP A 41 -7.77 -18.00 -2.60
N LEU A 42 -7.33 -17.14 -1.69
CA LEU A 42 -6.02 -17.21 -1.08
C LEU A 42 -5.96 -18.28 0.02
N LYS A 43 -7.06 -18.56 0.72
CA LYS A 43 -7.12 -19.62 1.74
C LYS A 43 -6.88 -20.99 1.09
N ALA A 44 -7.48 -21.23 -0.08
CA ALA A 44 -7.24 -22.44 -0.87
C ALA A 44 -5.79 -22.60 -1.35
N ARG A 45 -4.93 -21.58 -1.18
CA ARG A 45 -3.51 -21.57 -1.57
C ARG A 45 -2.55 -21.55 -0.38
N GLY A 46 -3.06 -21.83 0.82
CA GLY A 46 -2.28 -21.78 2.05
C GLY A 46 -2.03 -20.36 2.56
N LEU A 47 -2.65 -19.35 1.95
CA LEU A 47 -2.48 -17.93 2.27
C LEU A 47 -3.66 -17.37 3.05
N GLY A 48 -4.18 -18.17 3.99
CA GLY A 48 -5.34 -17.80 4.81
C GLY A 48 -5.04 -16.75 5.88
N ARG A 49 -3.75 -16.54 6.22
CA ARG A 49 -3.31 -15.50 7.17
C ARG A 49 -2.37 -14.53 6.47
N LEU A 50 -2.95 -13.61 5.72
CA LEU A 50 -2.19 -12.55 5.06
C LEU A 50 -1.66 -11.54 6.05
N THR A 51 -0.51 -10.94 5.72
CA THR A 51 -0.05 -9.72 6.35
C THR A 51 -1.15 -8.66 6.29
N ARG A 52 -1.40 -8.06 7.45
CA ARG A 52 -2.28 -6.90 7.53
C ARG A 52 -1.48 -5.67 7.17
N MET A 53 -2.12 -4.76 6.45
CA MET A 53 -1.57 -3.41 6.34
C MET A 53 -1.46 -2.84 7.76
N ARG A 54 -0.38 -2.13 8.03
CA ARG A 54 -0.09 -1.49 9.31
C ARG A 54 -0.01 0.00 9.10
N SER A 55 -0.30 0.71 10.18
CA SER A 55 -0.07 2.14 10.26
C SER A 55 1.42 2.43 10.02
N ARG A 56 1.75 3.17 8.96
CA ARG A 56 3.13 3.43 8.52
C ARG A 56 3.26 4.85 7.96
N GLY A 57 4.44 5.44 8.10
CA GLY A 57 4.68 6.82 7.68
C GLY A 57 5.83 7.47 8.43
N PHE A 58 5.90 8.78 8.34
CA PHE A 58 6.94 9.60 8.95
C PHE A 58 7.14 9.32 10.46
N GLY A 59 8.39 9.24 10.90
CA GLY A 59 8.77 9.15 12.31
C GLY A 59 8.38 7.85 13.02
N ARG A 60 8.10 6.77 12.27
CA ARG A 60 7.69 5.47 12.83
C ARG A 60 8.73 4.40 12.58
N SER A 61 8.75 3.41 13.47
CA SER A 61 9.53 2.19 13.28
C SER A 61 9.18 1.53 11.94
N LEU A 62 10.18 0.96 11.29
CA LEU A 62 9.97 0.12 10.12
C LEU A 62 9.05 -1.03 10.50
N THR A 63 7.99 -1.19 9.73
CA THR A 63 7.04 -2.28 9.87
C THR A 63 6.89 -2.96 8.53
N THR A 64 6.69 -4.27 8.57
CA THR A 64 6.46 -5.10 7.39
C THR A 64 5.43 -4.46 6.47
N GLY A 65 5.77 -4.37 5.19
CA GLY A 65 4.87 -3.88 4.14
C GLY A 65 3.52 -4.62 4.11
N HIS A 66 2.56 -4.02 3.41
CA HIS A 66 1.36 -4.76 3.01
C HIS A 66 1.70 -5.69 1.84
N ILE A 67 0.82 -6.65 1.55
CA ILE A 67 1.00 -7.51 0.37
C ILE A 67 1.08 -6.68 -0.91
N GLU A 68 2.01 -7.03 -1.77
CA GLU A 68 2.17 -6.51 -3.12
C GLU A 68 1.99 -7.64 -4.10
N LEU A 69 1.43 -7.33 -5.27
CA LEU A 69 1.21 -8.30 -6.33
C LEU A 69 2.01 -7.89 -7.55
N PHE A 70 2.64 -8.86 -8.19
CA PHE A 70 3.44 -8.66 -9.40
C PHE A 70 2.89 -9.55 -10.52
N VAL A 71 2.81 -9.04 -11.74
CA VAL A 71 2.40 -9.80 -12.94
C VAL A 71 3.53 -9.74 -13.97
N ASP A 72 4.26 -10.84 -14.13
CA ASP A 72 5.55 -10.92 -14.84
C ASP A 72 6.56 -9.87 -14.37
N GLY A 73 6.67 -9.69 -13.05
CA GLY A 73 7.58 -8.71 -12.44
C GLY A 73 7.03 -7.29 -12.33
N GLU A 74 5.93 -6.96 -13.03
CA GLU A 74 5.34 -5.62 -12.97
C GLU A 74 4.46 -5.45 -11.73
N PRO A 75 4.70 -4.43 -10.87
CA PRO A 75 3.92 -4.21 -9.66
C PRO A 75 2.49 -3.77 -9.99
N GLN A 76 1.53 -4.35 -9.29
CA GLN A 76 0.12 -3.97 -9.35
C GLN A 76 -0.20 -3.02 -8.19
N ARG A 77 -1.02 -2.02 -8.44
CA ARG A 77 -1.36 -0.99 -7.45
C ARG A 77 -2.58 -1.40 -6.64
N MET A 78 -2.58 -1.12 -5.35
CA MET A 78 -3.81 -1.27 -4.57
C MET A 78 -4.89 -0.33 -5.12
N ALA A 79 -6.13 -0.85 -5.23
CA ALA A 79 -7.31 -0.09 -5.60
C ALA A 79 -7.40 1.14 -4.69
N ARG A 80 -7.45 2.32 -5.31
CA ARG A 80 -7.39 3.60 -4.61
C ARG A 80 -8.30 4.62 -5.24
N TRP A 81 -8.76 5.56 -4.43
CA TRP A 81 -9.40 6.77 -4.92
C TRP A 81 -8.85 8.01 -4.21
N PRO A 82 -8.59 9.11 -4.94
CA PRO A 82 -8.60 9.17 -6.40
C PRO A 82 -7.53 8.29 -7.06
N ASN A 83 -7.72 8.02 -8.34
CA ASN A 83 -6.78 7.24 -9.13
C ASN A 83 -5.44 7.97 -9.25
N ALA A 84 -4.33 7.24 -9.17
CA ALA A 84 -2.98 7.82 -9.18
C ALA A 84 -2.63 8.53 -10.50
N ASP A 85 -3.29 8.14 -11.57
CA ASP A 85 -3.18 8.65 -12.94
C ASP A 85 -4.31 9.62 -13.31
N ALA A 86 -5.18 10.00 -12.36
CA ALA A 86 -6.17 11.05 -12.58
C ALA A 86 -5.49 12.42 -12.66
N ALA A 87 -6.16 13.38 -13.32
CA ALA A 87 -5.72 14.78 -13.35
C ALA A 87 -5.58 15.37 -11.94
N ASP A 88 -6.54 15.02 -11.06
CA ASP A 88 -6.52 15.33 -9.63
C ASP A 88 -6.36 14.02 -8.82
N PRO A 89 -5.13 13.59 -8.50
CA PRO A 89 -4.87 12.28 -7.89
C PRO A 89 -5.10 12.26 -6.36
N PHE A 90 -5.67 13.32 -5.79
CA PHE A 90 -5.94 13.47 -4.37
C PHE A 90 -7.31 14.08 -4.12
N ALA A 91 -7.95 13.64 -3.04
CA ALA A 91 -9.04 14.38 -2.41
C ALA A 91 -8.45 15.29 -1.33
N CYS A 92 -9.26 16.20 -0.79
CA CYS A 92 -8.81 17.13 0.23
C CYS A 92 -9.58 16.96 1.54
N ILE A 93 -8.91 17.32 2.63
CA ILE A 93 -9.52 17.54 3.94
C ILE A 93 -10.33 18.84 3.85
N ALA A 94 -11.65 18.74 4.02
CA ALA A 94 -12.55 19.89 4.02
C ALA A 94 -12.48 20.68 5.34
N GLY A 95 -12.15 20.01 6.45
CA GLY A 95 -12.19 20.60 7.78
C GLY A 95 -12.03 19.58 8.89
N TYR A 96 -12.35 19.99 10.11
CA TYR A 96 -12.44 19.15 11.31
C TYR A 96 -13.55 19.68 12.22
N PRO A 97 -14.04 18.90 13.20
CA PRO A 97 -15.12 19.35 14.09
C PRO A 97 -14.78 20.65 14.84
N GLU A 98 -15.77 21.53 15.02
CA GLU A 98 -15.58 22.84 15.65
C GLU A 98 -15.11 22.70 17.12
N GLY A 99 -14.13 23.53 17.51
CA GLY A 99 -13.53 23.50 18.85
C GLY A 99 -12.75 22.23 19.17
N LYS A 100 -12.43 21.41 18.16
CA LYS A 100 -11.65 20.17 18.27
C LYS A 100 -10.29 20.32 17.62
N ASP A 101 -9.55 21.31 18.09
CA ASP A 101 -8.31 21.76 17.52
C ASP A 101 -7.26 22.06 18.60
N LYS A 102 -6.00 22.11 18.17
CA LYS A 102 -4.85 22.47 19.00
C LYS A 102 -3.89 23.37 18.22
N ASP A 103 -3.27 24.31 18.92
CA ASP A 103 -2.18 25.11 18.36
C ASP A 103 -0.97 24.20 18.03
N ASP A 104 -0.35 24.45 16.88
CA ASP A 104 0.81 23.69 16.40
C ASP A 104 2.16 24.22 16.90
N GLY A 105 2.15 25.29 17.70
CA GLY A 105 3.35 26.01 18.14
C GLY A 105 3.92 27.00 17.10
N HIS A 106 3.25 27.13 15.95
CA HIS A 106 3.65 27.99 14.83
C HIS A 106 2.51 28.93 14.37
N GLY A 107 1.48 29.09 15.20
CA GLY A 107 0.35 29.98 14.94
C GLY A 107 -0.70 29.41 14.00
N MET A 108 -0.71 28.09 13.77
CA MET A 108 -1.81 27.41 13.08
C MET A 108 -2.56 26.49 14.05
N SER A 109 -3.88 26.42 13.88
CA SER A 109 -4.69 25.44 14.59
C SER A 109 -4.92 24.19 13.74
N LEU A 110 -4.61 23.03 14.32
CA LEU A 110 -4.75 21.72 13.68
C LEU A 110 -5.84 20.90 14.36
N GLY A 111 -6.67 20.23 13.56
CA GLY A 111 -7.70 19.34 14.07
C GLY A 111 -7.12 18.17 14.86
N LEU A 112 -7.75 17.84 15.98
CA LEU A 112 -7.40 16.71 16.83
C LEU A 112 -7.61 15.39 16.10
N LEU A 113 -6.63 14.49 16.21
CA LEU A 113 -6.56 13.26 15.41
C LEU A 113 -7.69 12.28 15.77
N GLU A 114 -8.03 12.20 17.04
CA GLU A 114 -9.09 11.36 17.63
C GLU A 114 -10.51 11.84 17.27
N GLU A 115 -10.63 13.11 16.86
CA GLU A 115 -11.91 13.71 16.47
C GLU A 115 -12.19 13.55 14.97
N GLY A 116 -11.16 13.24 14.18
CA GLY A 116 -11.28 12.98 12.76
C GLY A 116 -11.31 14.26 11.91
N PHE A 117 -11.60 14.09 10.64
CA PHE A 117 -11.62 15.17 9.65
C PHE A 117 -12.80 15.03 8.70
N PHE A 118 -13.28 16.17 8.21
CA PHE A 118 -14.26 16.22 7.13
C PHE A 118 -13.57 16.05 5.77
N TYR A 119 -14.17 15.29 4.86
CA TYR A 119 -13.65 15.09 3.50
C TYR A 119 -14.50 15.78 2.45
N GLU A 120 -13.88 16.10 1.31
CA GLU A 120 -14.56 16.69 0.16
C GLU A 120 -15.22 15.65 -0.76
N GLY A 121 -16.30 16.08 -1.41
CA GLY A 121 -17.04 15.28 -2.40
C GLY A 121 -17.92 14.18 -1.80
N ASP A 122 -18.47 13.35 -2.68
CA ASP A 122 -19.44 12.31 -2.33
C ASP A 122 -18.98 10.89 -2.70
N ARG A 123 -17.73 10.71 -3.17
CA ARG A 123 -17.23 9.40 -3.60
C ARG A 123 -17.44 8.31 -2.54
N PRO A 124 -17.18 8.54 -1.24
CA PRO A 124 -17.39 7.51 -0.22
C PRO A 124 -18.83 6.97 -0.13
N ARG A 125 -19.85 7.69 -0.63
CA ARG A 125 -21.24 7.21 -0.66
C ARG A 125 -21.42 5.98 -1.55
N ARG A 126 -20.48 5.71 -2.46
CA ARG A 126 -20.52 4.54 -3.34
C ARG A 126 -19.99 3.27 -2.66
N TRP A 127 -19.26 3.39 -1.55
CA TRP A 127 -18.55 2.27 -0.94
C TRP A 127 -19.48 1.47 -0.04
N ALA A 128 -19.75 0.22 -0.39
CA ALA A 128 -20.67 -0.64 0.36
C ALA A 128 -20.03 -1.24 1.61
N ALA A 129 -18.70 -1.41 1.63
CA ALA A 129 -17.96 -1.94 2.77
C ALA A 129 -16.60 -1.25 2.92
N THR A 130 -16.28 -0.83 4.14
CA THR A 130 -15.08 -0.05 4.47
C THR A 130 -14.30 -0.60 5.68
N ASP A 131 -14.62 -1.83 6.12
CA ASP A 131 -14.02 -2.45 7.31
C ASP A 131 -12.49 -2.55 7.24
N ASP A 132 -11.93 -2.73 6.04
CA ASP A 132 -10.49 -2.76 5.78
C ASP A 132 -10.07 -1.71 4.75
N ALA A 133 -10.79 -0.57 4.74
CA ALA A 133 -10.39 0.61 4.00
C ALA A 133 -9.33 1.40 4.78
N TRP A 134 -8.39 1.97 4.02
CA TRP A 134 -7.29 2.75 4.54
C TRP A 134 -7.30 4.13 3.90
N VAL A 135 -6.73 5.11 4.60
CA VAL A 135 -6.52 6.46 4.09
C VAL A 135 -5.05 6.81 4.26
N HIS A 136 -4.43 7.23 3.18
CA HIS A 136 -3.13 7.86 3.20
C HIS A 136 -3.33 9.36 3.19
N GLY A 137 -2.68 10.07 4.10
CA GLY A 137 -2.81 11.51 4.22
C GLY A 137 -1.50 12.23 4.38
N TYR A 138 -1.46 13.40 3.78
CA TYR A 138 -0.49 14.46 4.01
C TYR A 138 -1.12 15.44 5.02
N TRP A 139 -1.35 14.97 6.25
CA TRP A 139 -2.38 15.48 7.17
C TRP A 139 -2.33 16.98 7.50
N ALA A 140 -1.21 17.44 8.03
CA ALA A 140 -0.94 18.85 8.36
C ALA A 140 0.27 19.37 7.58
N TYR A 141 1.31 18.55 7.48
CA TYR A 141 2.52 18.86 6.74
C TYR A 141 2.86 17.76 5.75
N ASP A 142 3.30 18.14 4.55
CA ASP A 142 3.57 17.22 3.44
C ASP A 142 4.70 16.23 3.70
N TRP A 143 5.64 16.56 4.59
CA TRP A 143 6.73 15.68 5.00
C TRP A 143 6.31 14.65 6.05
N ALA A 144 5.16 14.82 6.69
CA ALA A 144 4.67 14.01 7.81
C ALA A 144 3.55 13.03 7.40
N ASN A 145 3.65 12.42 6.22
CA ASN A 145 2.59 11.58 5.70
C ASN A 145 2.52 10.23 6.43
N SER A 146 1.32 9.65 6.48
CA SER A 146 1.12 8.28 6.92
C SER A 146 -0.09 7.63 6.28
N CYS A 147 -0.16 6.30 6.38
CA CYS A 147 -1.33 5.50 6.01
C CYS A 147 -2.01 5.00 7.28
N GLU A 148 -3.29 5.31 7.45
CA GLU A 148 -4.07 4.94 8.63
C GLU A 148 -5.32 4.13 8.25
N ARG A 149 -5.69 3.18 9.10
CA ARG A 149 -6.92 2.42 8.91
C ARG A 149 -8.11 3.30 9.27
N ILE A 150 -9.16 3.25 8.45
CA ILE A 150 -10.40 3.95 8.74
C ILE A 150 -11.13 3.22 9.86
N ALA A 151 -11.55 3.96 10.89
CA ALA A 151 -12.39 3.47 11.98
C ALA A 151 -13.87 3.57 11.61
N SER A 152 -14.28 4.72 11.04
CA SER A 152 -15.65 4.98 10.63
C SER A 152 -15.71 6.06 9.54
N ILE A 153 -16.75 5.99 8.71
CA ILE A 153 -17.12 7.04 7.76
C ILE A 153 -18.58 7.40 8.02
N ASP A 154 -18.85 8.64 8.43
CA ASP A 154 -20.19 9.19 8.48
C ASP A 154 -20.49 9.89 7.14
N LEU A 155 -21.34 9.29 6.32
CA LEU A 155 -21.70 9.83 5.02
C LEU A 155 -22.62 11.05 5.08
N LYS A 156 -23.29 11.31 6.21
CA LYS A 156 -24.17 12.47 6.39
C LYS A 156 -23.35 13.71 6.69
N THR A 157 -22.41 13.60 7.62
CA THR A 157 -21.54 14.70 8.04
C THR A 157 -20.22 14.76 7.26
N ARG A 158 -19.95 13.74 6.43
CA ARG A 158 -18.67 13.53 5.73
C ARG A 158 -17.48 13.47 6.68
N LEU A 159 -17.66 12.89 7.86
CA LEU A 159 -16.63 12.75 8.88
C LEU A 159 -15.94 11.39 8.76
N ILE A 160 -14.61 11.39 8.68
CA ILE A 160 -13.78 10.18 8.81
C ILE A 160 -13.05 10.22 10.14
N LYS A 161 -13.11 9.11 10.88
CA LYS A 161 -12.20 8.83 11.99
C LYS A 161 -11.24 7.72 11.61
N THR A 162 -9.96 7.88 11.94
CA THR A 162 -8.94 6.83 11.78
C THR A 162 -8.79 6.04 13.07
N ARG A 163 -8.23 4.83 12.99
CA ARG A 163 -7.86 4.07 14.19
C ARG A 163 -6.50 4.54 14.73
N PRO A 164 -6.24 4.43 16.05
CA PRO A 164 -4.90 4.57 16.59
C PRO A 164 -3.89 3.69 15.81
N PRO A 165 -2.64 4.16 15.64
CA PRO A 165 -2.02 5.29 16.32
C PRO A 165 -2.31 6.68 15.73
N HIS A 166 -3.12 6.80 14.67
CA HIS A 166 -3.37 8.05 13.93
C HIS A 166 -2.09 8.67 13.33
N GLY A 167 -2.19 9.82 12.65
CA GLY A 167 -1.05 10.63 12.20
C GLY A 167 -0.27 11.27 13.38
N ASN A 168 0.82 12.00 13.12
CA ASN A 168 1.66 12.53 14.21
C ASN A 168 1.26 13.94 14.69
N TYR A 169 0.68 14.77 13.82
CA TYR A 169 0.44 16.19 14.11
C TYR A 169 -1.05 16.48 14.34
N GLY A 170 -1.83 16.57 13.26
CA GLY A 170 -3.25 16.88 13.25
C GLY A 170 -3.76 17.02 11.83
N PHE A 171 -4.96 17.54 11.65
CA PHE A 171 -5.56 17.76 10.33
C PHE A 171 -5.56 19.24 9.95
N LYS A 172 -5.12 19.54 8.73
CA LYS A 172 -5.17 20.89 8.14
C LYS A 172 -6.14 20.89 6.94
N PRO A 173 -7.13 21.81 6.90
CA PRO A 173 -8.02 21.93 5.74
C PRO A 173 -7.23 22.25 4.45
N GLY A 174 -7.70 21.70 3.32
CA GLY A 174 -7.04 21.79 2.01
C GLY A 174 -5.93 20.75 1.78
N ASN A 175 -5.50 20.03 2.81
CA ASN A 175 -4.45 19.03 2.65
C ASN A 175 -4.93 17.73 1.99
N ARG A 176 -3.98 17.03 1.36
CA ARG A 176 -4.23 15.93 0.43
C ARG A 176 -4.39 14.59 1.13
N ILE A 177 -5.37 13.82 0.67
CA ILE A 177 -5.64 12.44 1.09
C ILE A 177 -5.97 11.56 -0.12
N TYR A 178 -5.77 10.26 0.03
CA TYR A 178 -6.35 9.25 -0.86
C TYR A 178 -6.65 7.97 -0.08
N PHE A 179 -7.60 7.21 -0.60
CA PHE A 179 -8.16 6.03 0.02
C PHE A 179 -7.63 4.77 -0.66
N LEU A 180 -7.53 3.68 0.09
CA LEU A 180 -6.90 2.43 -0.34
C LEU A 180 -7.75 1.23 0.07
N ASN A 181 -7.64 0.16 -0.72
CA ASN A 181 -8.26 -1.14 -0.50
C ASN A 181 -9.79 -1.09 -0.48
N ILE A 182 -10.39 -0.47 -1.50
CA ILE A 182 -11.84 -0.38 -1.67
C ILE A 182 -12.21 -1.09 -2.98
N LEU A 183 -13.12 -2.08 -2.92
CA LEU A 183 -13.49 -2.89 -4.09
C LEU A 183 -14.10 -2.04 -5.20
N GLU A 184 -14.92 -1.06 -4.85
CA GLU A 184 -15.57 -0.13 -5.76
C GLU A 184 -14.57 0.73 -6.54
N GLU A 185 -13.32 0.85 -6.04
CA GLU A 185 -12.23 1.60 -6.67
C GLU A 185 -11.26 0.68 -7.45
N LEU A 186 -11.63 -0.61 -7.62
CA LEU A 186 -11.02 -1.51 -8.59
C LEU A 186 -11.58 -1.22 -9.99
N ASP A 187 -11.29 -0.01 -10.48
CA ASP A 187 -11.98 0.62 -11.61
C ASP A 187 -11.11 0.80 -12.87
N SER A 188 -9.84 0.42 -12.80
CA SER A 188 -8.92 0.45 -13.93
C SER A 188 -7.91 -0.71 -13.91
N PRO A 189 -7.29 -1.03 -15.06
CA PRO A 189 -6.32 -2.12 -15.15
C PRO A 189 -5.06 -1.88 -14.31
N GLY A 190 -4.38 -2.96 -13.93
CA GLY A 190 -3.15 -2.91 -13.14
C GLY A 190 -3.39 -2.75 -11.64
N LYS A 191 -4.62 -2.99 -11.18
CA LYS A 191 -5.03 -2.77 -9.79
C LYS A 191 -5.48 -4.04 -9.09
N LEU A 192 -5.35 -4.08 -7.76
CA LEU A 192 -5.85 -5.16 -6.91
C LEU A 192 -6.69 -4.65 -5.73
N TYR A 193 -7.61 -5.49 -5.26
CA TYR A 193 -8.32 -5.35 -3.99
C TYR A 193 -8.19 -6.66 -3.21
N VAL A 194 -8.05 -6.57 -1.89
CA VAL A 194 -7.90 -7.73 -1.02
C VAL A 194 -9.02 -7.74 0.00
N ASP A 195 -9.92 -8.70 -0.14
CA ASP A 195 -10.88 -9.02 0.91
C ASP A 195 -10.21 -9.98 1.91
N ARG A 196 -9.65 -9.40 2.98
CA ARG A 196 -8.97 -10.17 4.02
C ARG A 196 -9.93 -11.02 4.86
N ALA A 197 -11.20 -10.63 4.97
CA ALA A 197 -12.18 -11.39 5.74
C ALA A 197 -12.58 -12.66 4.98
N ALA A 198 -12.91 -12.51 3.70
CA ALA A 198 -13.18 -13.63 2.81
C ALA A 198 -11.92 -14.45 2.49
N GLY A 199 -10.74 -13.82 2.49
CA GLY A 199 -9.49 -14.41 2.05
C GLY A 199 -9.41 -14.50 0.52
N ILE A 200 -9.93 -13.48 -0.18
CA ILE A 200 -10.01 -13.45 -1.65
C ILE A 200 -9.24 -12.23 -2.15
N LEU A 201 -8.41 -12.42 -3.17
CA LEU A 201 -7.79 -11.34 -3.93
C LEU A 201 -8.54 -11.15 -5.24
N TYR A 202 -8.82 -9.89 -5.54
CA TYR A 202 -9.42 -9.44 -6.79
C TYR A 202 -8.39 -8.62 -7.56
N LEU A 203 -8.19 -8.92 -8.84
CA LEU A 203 -7.21 -8.28 -9.71
C LEU A 203 -7.91 -7.87 -11.00
N TRP A 204 -7.74 -6.62 -11.42
CA TRP A 204 -7.96 -6.23 -12.81
C TRP A 204 -6.59 -6.24 -13.52
N PRO A 205 -6.26 -7.30 -14.28
CA PRO A 205 -4.95 -7.39 -14.91
C PRO A 205 -4.85 -6.46 -16.13
N SER A 206 -3.70 -5.83 -16.33
CA SER A 206 -3.42 -4.99 -17.51
C SER A 206 -3.19 -5.79 -18.79
N LYS A 207 -2.91 -7.09 -18.66
CA LYS A 207 -2.69 -8.06 -19.75
C LYS A 207 -3.34 -9.42 -19.41
N PRO A 208 -3.56 -10.30 -20.39
CA PRO A 208 -4.10 -11.64 -20.11
C PRO A 208 -3.21 -12.40 -19.13
N LEU A 209 -3.81 -13.05 -18.13
CA LEU A 209 -3.06 -13.85 -17.13
C LEU A 209 -2.57 -15.20 -17.66
N LYS A 210 -3.07 -15.64 -18.82
CA LYS A 210 -2.68 -16.94 -19.41
C LYS A 210 -1.21 -16.87 -19.84
N GLY A 211 -0.36 -17.65 -19.20
CA GLY A 211 1.08 -17.66 -19.45
C GLY A 211 1.86 -16.63 -18.65
N SER A 212 1.20 -15.81 -17.82
CA SER A 212 1.87 -14.89 -16.91
C SER A 212 2.18 -15.55 -15.56
N GLU A 213 3.31 -15.17 -14.97
CA GLU A 213 3.63 -15.42 -13.58
C GLU A 213 2.99 -14.34 -12.71
N VAL A 214 2.12 -14.74 -11.78
CA VAL A 214 1.56 -13.83 -10.79
C VAL A 214 2.16 -14.15 -9.43
N THR A 215 2.88 -13.21 -8.83
CA THR A 215 3.59 -13.41 -7.57
C THR A 215 3.04 -12.46 -6.51
N LEU A 216 2.69 -12.99 -5.34
CA LEU A 216 2.25 -12.22 -4.18
C LEU A 216 3.37 -12.16 -3.16
N SER A 217 3.74 -10.97 -2.68
CA SER A 217 4.68 -10.83 -1.57
C SER A 217 4.03 -11.28 -0.27
N VAL A 218 4.68 -12.22 0.43
CA VAL A 218 4.12 -12.87 1.63
C VAL A 218 5.09 -12.90 2.80
N LEU A 219 6.35 -12.48 2.60
CA LEU A 219 7.33 -12.41 3.68
C LEU A 219 7.01 -11.27 4.67
N GLU A 220 7.12 -11.61 5.95
CA GLU A 220 7.09 -10.70 7.10
C GLU A 220 8.51 -10.44 7.67
N SER A 221 9.53 -10.97 7.01
CA SER A 221 10.93 -10.86 7.41
C SER A 221 11.80 -10.55 6.20
N PRO A 222 12.99 -9.94 6.39
CA PRO A 222 13.92 -9.70 5.30
C PRO A 222 14.22 -10.99 4.53
N LEU A 223 14.28 -10.90 3.20
CA LEU A 223 14.64 -12.03 2.34
C LEU A 223 16.09 -12.48 2.58
N VAL A 224 16.95 -11.53 2.91
CA VAL A 224 18.33 -11.75 3.34
C VAL A 224 18.63 -10.76 4.46
N ALA A 225 19.10 -11.27 5.59
CA ALA A 225 19.56 -10.48 6.72
C ALA A 225 21.00 -10.86 7.05
N PHE A 226 21.84 -9.87 7.32
CA PHE A 226 23.22 -10.06 7.73
C PHE A 226 23.42 -9.44 9.11
N GLY A 227 23.89 -10.23 10.08
CA GLY A 227 24.33 -9.74 11.38
C GLY A 227 25.86 -9.72 11.45
N SER A 228 26.45 -8.57 11.76
CA SER A 228 27.90 -8.37 11.94
C SER A 228 28.78 -9.00 10.85
N ALA A 229 28.33 -8.94 9.59
CA ALA A 229 28.99 -9.59 8.47
C ALA A 229 30.10 -8.72 7.88
N ARG A 230 31.17 -9.37 7.41
CA ARG A 230 32.26 -8.77 6.64
C ARG A 230 32.47 -9.59 5.37
N HIS A 231 32.92 -8.95 4.29
CA HIS A 231 33.22 -9.61 3.01
C HIS A 231 32.04 -10.31 2.31
N ILE A 232 30.85 -9.69 2.32
CA ILE A 232 29.71 -10.21 1.54
C ILE A 232 29.95 -9.93 0.05
N VAL A 233 30.03 -11.00 -0.74
CA VAL A 233 30.08 -10.92 -2.22
C VAL A 233 28.81 -11.52 -2.80
N ALA A 234 27.94 -10.66 -3.33
CA ALA A 234 26.81 -11.08 -4.15
C ALA A 234 27.22 -11.02 -5.63
N ALA A 235 27.61 -12.16 -6.21
CA ALA A 235 27.93 -12.25 -7.63
C ALA A 235 26.71 -12.74 -8.43
N ARG A 236 26.25 -11.93 -9.39
CA ARG A 236 25.21 -12.21 -10.40
C ARG A 236 23.90 -12.83 -9.86
N ARG A 237 23.00 -12.05 -9.29
CA ARG A 237 21.62 -12.49 -8.96
C ARG A 237 20.62 -11.35 -9.09
N THR A 238 19.42 -11.61 -9.62
CA THR A 238 18.26 -10.70 -9.58
C THR A 238 17.41 -11.03 -8.35
N ALA A 239 16.92 -10.03 -7.63
CA ALA A 239 15.94 -10.20 -6.54
C ALA A 239 14.60 -9.64 -7.01
N ASP A 240 13.53 -10.44 -6.92
CA ASP A 240 12.18 -10.07 -7.39
C ASP A 240 11.15 -10.27 -6.26
N ALA A 241 10.13 -9.41 -6.19
CA ALA A 241 8.94 -9.57 -5.36
C ALA A 241 9.19 -9.82 -3.86
N ALA A 242 9.95 -8.94 -3.20
CA ALA A 242 10.04 -8.87 -1.75
C ALA A 242 9.23 -7.67 -1.22
N ALA A 243 8.47 -7.87 -0.14
CA ALA A 243 7.76 -6.76 0.53
C ALA A 243 8.73 -5.75 1.19
N GLU A 244 10.00 -6.16 1.36
CA GLU A 244 11.12 -5.33 1.82
C GLU A 244 12.39 -5.66 1.01
N GLY A 245 13.14 -4.61 0.64
CA GLY A 245 14.47 -4.74 0.04
C GLY A 245 15.55 -5.09 1.07
N LEU A 246 16.75 -5.38 0.57
CA LEU A 246 17.93 -5.72 1.37
C LEU A 246 18.14 -4.73 2.53
N THR A 247 18.17 -5.24 3.77
CA THR A 247 18.46 -4.44 4.97
C THR A 247 19.90 -4.69 5.42
N VAL A 248 20.68 -3.62 5.60
CA VAL A 248 22.01 -3.67 6.23
C VAL A 248 21.92 -2.86 7.51
N ASP A 249 22.11 -3.53 8.65
CA ASP A 249 22.20 -2.87 9.95
C ASP A 249 23.68 -2.73 10.32
N LYS A 250 24.11 -1.54 10.77
CA LYS A 250 25.53 -1.23 11.01
C LYS A 250 25.72 -0.75 12.45
N ASP A 251 26.33 -1.60 13.26
CA ASP A 251 26.99 -1.20 14.51
C ASP A 251 28.52 -1.33 14.32
N GLY A 252 29.25 -0.19 14.33
CA GLY A 252 30.71 -0.12 14.48
C GLY A 252 31.54 0.44 13.30
N ASP A 253 32.54 1.26 13.65
CA ASP A 253 33.46 2.06 12.80
C ASP A 253 34.55 1.23 12.06
N ASP A 254 34.41 1.08 10.74
CA ASP A 254 35.43 1.29 9.65
C ASP A 254 34.80 0.96 8.24
N PRO A 255 35.41 1.23 7.06
CA PRO A 255 34.70 1.81 5.93
C PRO A 255 34.04 0.78 5.00
N ALA A 256 32.92 1.19 4.41
CA ALA A 256 32.12 0.40 3.49
C ALA A 256 32.61 0.52 2.04
N THR A 257 32.58 -0.59 1.29
CA THR A 257 32.54 -0.56 -0.17
C THR A 257 31.47 -1.52 -0.66
N VAL A 258 30.46 -0.97 -1.34
CA VAL A 258 29.32 -1.67 -1.93
C VAL A 258 29.46 -1.57 -3.46
N TYR A 259 29.43 -2.70 -4.17
CA TYR A 259 29.19 -2.74 -5.61
C TYR A 259 27.82 -3.33 -5.86
N VAL A 260 26.88 -2.50 -6.34
CA VAL A 260 25.58 -2.94 -6.84
C VAL A 260 25.62 -2.76 -8.35
N SER A 261 25.55 -3.85 -9.11
CA SER A 261 25.33 -3.79 -10.55
C SER A 261 24.13 -4.66 -10.92
N THR A 262 22.94 -4.09 -10.89
CA THR A 262 21.91 -4.24 -11.93
C THR A 262 20.73 -3.32 -11.61
N GLU A 263 20.21 -2.65 -12.63
CA GLU A 263 19.14 -1.66 -12.57
C GLU A 263 17.95 -2.15 -11.76
N VAL A 264 17.72 -1.48 -10.64
CA VAL A 264 16.40 -1.42 -10.00
C VAL A 264 15.80 -0.11 -10.50
N GLN A 265 14.72 -0.16 -11.28
CA GLN A 265 13.90 1.03 -11.51
C GLN A 265 13.17 1.37 -10.21
N VAL A 266 13.85 2.13 -9.36
CA VAL A 266 13.28 2.74 -8.15
C VAL A 266 12.81 4.14 -8.52
N PHE A 267 11.49 4.34 -8.61
CA PHE A 267 10.92 5.68 -8.44
C PHE A 267 10.77 5.93 -6.94
N GLY A 268 11.52 6.89 -6.42
CA GLY A 268 11.41 7.37 -5.04
C GLY A 268 12.76 7.77 -4.45
N LEU A 269 13.07 9.07 -4.50
CA LEU A 269 14.26 9.70 -3.95
C LEU A 269 14.52 9.36 -2.48
N THR A 270 15.76 9.01 -2.16
CA THR A 270 16.50 9.71 -1.09
C THR A 270 17.99 9.62 -1.36
N THR A 271 18.61 10.76 -1.66
CA THR A 271 20.05 10.97 -1.61
C THR A 271 20.38 11.42 -0.19
N THR A 272 21.38 10.82 0.45
CA THR A 272 22.17 11.55 1.45
C THR A 272 23.64 11.24 1.19
N ILE A 273 24.34 12.21 0.62
CA ILE A 273 25.79 12.36 0.72
C ILE A 273 25.99 13.43 1.79
N GLY A 274 26.86 13.17 2.76
CA GLY A 274 27.32 14.15 3.72
C GLY A 274 28.29 13.50 4.68
N GLY A 275 29.59 13.78 4.48
CA GLY A 275 30.64 13.49 5.47
C GLY A 275 30.70 14.54 6.57
#